data_AF-A0A2R6P283-F1
#
_entry.id   AF-A0A2R6P283-F1
#
_cell.length_a   1.000
_cell.length_b   1.000
_cell.length_c   1.000
_cell.angle_alpha   90.00
_cell.angle_beta   90.00
_cell.angle_gamma   90.00
#
_symmetry.space_group_name_H-M   'P 1'
#
loop_
_entity.id
_entity.type
_entity.pdbx_description
1 polymer ?
#
loop_
_entity_poly.entity_id
_entity_poly.type
_entity_poly.pdbx_seq_one_letter_code
_entity_poly.pdbx_strand_id
1 'polypeptide(L)'
;MANVAPPIQDCIPQVVHPEDHNHGDPMDMRVHKDHKYLCMETAGSFVGPVLAKEFMKRFMNIPGRRRKIPRADFSDVLKGTSNTNMYESLISAIKKSKICPRMVFRRLSSITQDDIALRPDLAGFNANDGEPSDNAAVWSSMQLCIDNRAEDAFDVAYDPNDRESLRESEGGSTKPLGQMIHYVREQMSHQHRVFMFSLHTVHDSARLIRWDRMGAIVTEAFNFVLQPQILAEFLFRFSLLGPEGRGLDSSVELAGPQECHEFTEAVANYLDSFGE
;
A
#
# COMPACT_ATOMS: atom_id res chain seq x y z
N MET A 1 13.88 58.60 -52.53
CA MET A 1 13.00 57.72 -51.75
C MET A 1 13.88 56.92 -50.80
N ALA A 2 14.03 57.40 -49.56
CA ALA A 2 14.84 56.76 -48.53
C ALA A 2 13.88 56.16 -47.51
N ASN A 3 13.84 54.82 -47.44
CA ASN A 3 13.03 54.10 -46.45
C ASN A 3 13.90 53.78 -45.23
N VAL A 4 13.48 54.36 -44.11
CA VAL A 4 14.05 54.16 -42.77
C VAL A 4 13.53 52.83 -42.21
N ALA A 5 14.43 51.98 -41.74
CA ALA A 5 14.10 50.74 -41.05
C ALA A 5 13.65 51.00 -39.60
N PRO A 6 12.66 50.26 -39.06
CA PRO A 6 12.25 50.39 -37.66
C PRO A 6 13.21 49.66 -36.72
N PRO A 7 13.29 50.07 -35.43
CA PRO A 7 14.27 49.55 -34.49
C PRO A 7 13.89 48.16 -33.96
N ILE A 8 14.92 47.35 -33.73
CA ILE A 8 14.90 46.01 -33.14
C ILE A 8 14.42 46.12 -31.69
N GLN A 9 13.34 45.42 -31.36
CA GLN A 9 12.79 45.34 -30.01
C GLN A 9 13.34 44.07 -29.34
N ASP A 10 14.01 44.27 -28.21
CA ASP A 10 14.71 43.23 -27.43
C ASP A 10 13.81 42.03 -27.09
N CYS A 11 14.29 40.82 -27.40
CA CYS A 11 13.73 39.57 -26.91
C CYS A 11 14.08 39.39 -25.42
N ILE A 12 13.14 39.73 -24.54
CA ILE A 12 13.14 39.24 -23.16
C ILE A 12 12.53 37.83 -23.20
N PRO A 13 13.22 36.77 -22.71
CA PRO A 13 12.61 35.46 -22.60
C PRO A 13 11.47 35.52 -21.59
N GLN A 14 10.24 35.28 -22.04
CA GLN A 14 9.10 35.06 -21.16
C GLN A 14 9.38 33.80 -20.34
N VAL A 15 9.68 33.99 -19.06
CA VAL A 15 9.58 32.93 -18.05
C VAL A 15 8.10 32.59 -17.97
N VAL A 16 7.72 31.46 -18.55
CA VAL A 16 6.41 30.85 -18.33
C VAL A 16 6.41 30.36 -16.88
N HIS A 17 5.84 31.16 -15.98
CA HIS A 17 5.39 30.65 -14.71
C HIS A 17 4.30 29.60 -15.01
N PRO A 18 4.38 28.37 -14.47
CA PRO A 18 3.23 27.49 -14.47
C PRO A 18 2.14 28.21 -13.66
N GLU A 19 1.01 28.50 -14.29
CA GLU A 19 -0.18 28.87 -13.56
C GLU A 19 -0.59 27.63 -12.75
N ASP A 20 -0.28 27.63 -11.46
CA ASP A 20 -0.86 26.72 -10.48
C ASP A 20 -2.36 27.00 -10.41
N HIS A 21 -3.13 26.37 -11.29
CA HIS A 21 -4.56 26.19 -11.09
C HIS A 21 -4.78 25.15 -9.99
N ASN A 22 -4.45 25.53 -8.75
CA ASN A 22 -4.85 24.81 -7.56
C ASN A 22 -6.31 25.15 -7.23
N HIS A 23 -7.22 24.78 -8.12
CA HIS A 23 -8.61 24.57 -7.78
C HIS A 23 -8.78 23.07 -7.60
N GLY A 24 -8.33 22.57 -6.45
CA GLY A 24 -8.54 21.19 -6.05
C GLY A 24 -10.01 20.83 -6.14
N ASP A 25 -10.32 19.76 -6.87
CA ASP A 25 -11.66 19.17 -6.94
C ASP A 25 -12.20 19.01 -5.51
N PRO A 26 -13.44 19.46 -5.21
CA PRO A 26 -14.06 19.27 -3.90
C PRO A 26 -13.97 17.82 -3.38
N MET A 27 -13.98 16.82 -4.27
CA MET A 27 -13.80 15.41 -3.90
C MET A 27 -12.37 15.09 -3.49
N ASP A 28 -11.36 15.59 -4.21
CA ASP A 28 -9.95 15.40 -3.84
C ASP A 28 -9.68 16.07 -2.49
N MET A 29 -10.25 17.27 -2.26
CA MET A 29 -10.13 17.98 -0.99
C MET A 29 -10.77 17.23 0.20
N ARG A 30 -11.85 16.48 -0.02
CA ARG A 30 -12.48 15.61 1.00
C ARG A 30 -11.60 14.40 1.31
N VAL A 31 -11.12 13.69 0.29
CA VAL A 31 -10.24 12.53 0.43
C VAL A 31 -8.94 12.91 1.17
N HIS A 32 -8.38 14.06 0.86
CA HIS A 32 -7.21 14.60 1.56
C HIS A 32 -7.47 14.89 3.04
N LYS A 33 -8.66 15.42 3.39
CA LYS A 33 -9.06 15.61 4.79
C LYS A 33 -9.21 14.27 5.52
N ASP A 34 -9.76 13.26 4.85
CA ASP A 34 -9.93 11.92 5.43
C ASP A 34 -8.57 11.24 5.68
N HIS A 35 -7.62 11.32 4.75
CA HIS A 35 -6.27 10.77 4.93
C HIS A 35 -5.50 11.45 6.05
N LYS A 36 -5.58 12.79 6.15
CA LYS A 36 -5.00 13.53 7.26
C LYS A 36 -5.61 13.10 8.60
N TYR A 37 -6.94 12.90 8.65
CA TYR A 37 -7.63 12.42 9.84
C TYR A 37 -7.14 11.02 10.26
N LEU A 38 -7.00 10.09 9.31
CA LEU A 38 -6.45 8.75 9.56
C LEU A 38 -5.02 8.82 10.15
N CYS A 39 -4.16 9.69 9.62
CA CYS A 39 -2.82 9.90 10.19
C CYS A 39 -2.91 10.43 11.64
N MET A 40 -3.76 11.43 11.88
CA MET A 40 -3.94 11.97 13.24
C MET A 40 -4.51 10.93 14.20
N GLU A 41 -5.43 10.07 13.78
CA GLU A 41 -6.03 9.04 14.63
C GLU A 41 -4.99 8.01 15.07
N THR A 42 -4.13 7.58 14.14
CA THR A 42 -3.10 6.54 14.36
C THR A 42 -1.81 7.07 14.98
N ALA A 43 -1.60 8.38 14.99
CA ALA A 43 -0.41 8.99 15.56
C ALA A 43 -0.23 8.69 17.06
N GLY A 44 0.97 8.25 17.40
CA GLY A 44 1.33 7.67 18.71
C GLY A 44 1.40 6.13 18.68
N SER A 45 1.06 5.50 17.55
CA SER A 45 0.94 4.05 17.43
C SER A 45 1.89 3.41 16.41
N PHE A 46 2.90 4.16 15.94
CA PHE A 46 3.94 3.64 15.07
C PHE A 46 5.19 3.31 15.87
N VAL A 47 5.72 2.10 15.70
CA VAL A 47 6.94 1.62 16.36
C VAL A 47 8.02 1.35 15.31
N GLY A 48 9.20 1.94 15.49
CA GLY A 48 10.33 1.75 14.61
C GLY A 48 11.30 2.93 14.62
N PRO A 49 12.30 2.93 13.73
CA PRO A 49 12.62 1.85 12.78
C PRO A 49 13.19 0.61 13.48
N VAL A 50 12.77 -0.58 13.05
CA VAL A 50 13.34 -1.87 13.49
C VAL A 50 14.21 -2.47 12.38
N LEU A 51 15.31 -3.15 12.72
CA LEU A 51 16.13 -3.85 11.72
C LEU A 51 15.31 -4.90 10.96
N ALA A 52 15.36 -4.90 9.62
CA ALA A 52 14.53 -5.79 8.79
C ALA A 52 14.74 -7.29 9.11
N LYS A 53 15.98 -7.67 9.48
CA LYS A 53 16.30 -9.05 9.89
C LYS A 53 15.62 -9.43 11.21
N GLU A 54 15.63 -8.54 12.21
CA GLU A 54 14.96 -8.82 13.49
C GLU A 54 13.44 -8.79 13.34
N PHE A 55 12.90 -7.92 12.48
CA PHE A 55 11.49 -7.93 12.11
C PHE A 55 11.06 -9.30 11.55
N MET A 56 11.76 -9.80 10.52
CA MET A 56 11.44 -11.10 9.92
C MET A 56 11.63 -12.27 10.91
N LYS A 57 12.66 -12.21 11.75
CA LYS A 57 12.90 -13.22 12.78
C LYS A 57 11.77 -13.27 13.82
N ARG A 58 11.23 -12.11 14.21
CA ARG A 58 10.18 -12.01 15.23
C ARG A 58 8.79 -12.33 14.68
N PHE A 59 8.47 -11.88 13.47
CA PHE A 59 7.10 -11.93 12.94
C PHE A 59 6.88 -12.95 11.82
N MET A 60 7.94 -13.54 11.26
CA MET A 60 7.84 -14.42 10.09
C MET A 60 8.63 -15.70 10.31
N ASN A 61 8.25 -16.43 11.36
CA ASN A 61 8.81 -17.75 11.62
C ASN A 61 8.15 -18.79 10.70
N ILE A 62 8.95 -19.44 9.86
CA ILE A 62 8.45 -20.51 9.00
C ILE A 62 8.62 -21.84 9.73
N PRO A 63 7.55 -22.61 10.00
CA PRO A 63 7.67 -23.92 10.62
C PRO A 63 8.43 -24.91 9.72
N GLY A 64 9.29 -25.74 10.33
CA GLY A 64 10.01 -26.82 9.68
C GLY A 64 11.51 -26.58 9.45
N ARG A 65 12.11 -27.40 8.57
CA ARG A 65 13.55 -27.33 8.27
C ARG A 65 13.91 -26.00 7.59
N ARG A 66 15.07 -25.44 7.94
CA ARG A 66 15.64 -24.26 7.27
C ARG A 66 15.67 -24.49 5.75
N ARG A 67 14.92 -23.68 5.02
CA ARG A 67 14.89 -23.71 3.56
C ARG A 67 15.94 -22.72 3.02
N LYS A 68 16.61 -23.10 1.94
CA LYS A 68 17.51 -22.20 1.23
C LYS A 68 16.67 -21.16 0.49
N ILE A 69 16.86 -19.89 0.82
CA ILE A 69 16.19 -18.76 0.17
C ILE A 69 16.75 -18.65 -1.27
N PRO A 70 15.91 -18.62 -2.32
CA PRO A 70 16.37 -18.38 -3.68
C PRO A 70 16.99 -16.99 -3.80
N ARG A 71 18.01 -16.85 -4.65
CA ARG A 71 18.58 -15.53 -4.94
C ARG A 71 17.66 -14.79 -5.91
N ALA A 72 17.48 -13.50 -5.66
CA ALA A 72 16.79 -12.59 -6.57
C ALA A 72 17.72 -11.45 -6.98
N ASP A 73 17.44 -10.87 -8.13
CA ASP A 73 18.10 -9.68 -8.65
C ASP A 73 17.01 -8.65 -8.98
N PHE A 74 17.10 -7.49 -8.34
CA PHE A 74 16.16 -6.38 -8.51
C PHE A 74 16.78 -5.18 -9.23
N SER A 75 17.99 -5.31 -9.80
CA SER A 75 18.69 -4.21 -10.47
C SER A 75 17.93 -3.64 -11.67
N ASP A 76 17.10 -4.44 -12.34
CA ASP A 76 16.29 -3.99 -13.48
C ASP A 76 15.06 -3.16 -13.05
N VAL A 77 14.66 -3.21 -11.77
CA VAL A 77 13.50 -2.47 -11.25
C VAL A 77 13.64 -0.96 -11.48
N LEU A 78 14.86 -0.44 -11.33
CA LEU A 78 15.16 1.00 -11.46
C LEU A 78 15.53 1.44 -12.88
N LYS A 79 15.78 0.50 -13.79
CA LYS A 79 16.15 0.83 -15.17
C LYS A 79 14.94 1.28 -16.00
N GLY A 80 13.73 1.14 -15.44
CA GLY A 80 12.51 1.66 -16.03
C GLY A 80 12.46 3.19 -15.94
N THR A 81 12.21 3.84 -17.07
CA THR A 81 12.01 5.31 -17.14
C THR A 81 10.64 5.77 -16.63
N SER A 82 9.75 4.85 -16.23
CA SER A 82 8.41 5.12 -15.71
C SER A 82 8.03 4.17 -14.59
N ASN A 83 7.13 4.59 -13.69
CA ASN A 83 6.58 3.74 -12.62
C ASN A 83 5.96 2.45 -13.17
N THR A 84 5.29 2.52 -14.33
CA THR A 84 4.75 1.36 -15.04
C THR A 84 5.82 0.31 -15.34
N ASN A 85 7.01 0.71 -15.76
CA ASN A 85 8.10 -0.21 -16.07
C ASN A 85 8.73 -0.80 -14.80
N MET A 86 8.73 -0.03 -13.71
CA MET A 86 9.22 -0.48 -12.41
C MET A 86 8.36 -1.63 -11.85
N TYR A 87 7.03 -1.54 -11.94
CA TYR A 87 6.11 -2.58 -11.46
C TYR A 87 6.26 -3.90 -12.22
N GLU A 88 6.30 -3.86 -13.55
CA GLU A 88 6.53 -5.08 -14.35
C GLU A 88 7.90 -5.69 -14.06
N SER A 89 8.91 -4.85 -13.87
CA SER A 89 10.27 -5.32 -13.56
C SER A 89 10.32 -6.01 -12.19
N LEU A 90 9.63 -5.48 -11.18
CA LEU A 90 9.52 -6.11 -9.87
C LEU A 90 8.79 -7.45 -9.95
N ILE A 91 7.62 -7.50 -10.60
CA ILE A 91 6.86 -8.75 -10.81
C ILE A 91 7.72 -9.78 -11.55
N SER A 92 8.42 -9.35 -12.60
CA SER A 92 9.30 -10.19 -13.41
C SER A 92 10.47 -10.74 -12.58
N ALA A 93 11.11 -9.91 -11.75
CA ALA A 93 12.18 -10.33 -10.85
C ALA A 93 11.70 -11.37 -9.82
N ILE A 94 10.54 -11.16 -9.21
CA ILE A 94 9.91 -12.11 -8.27
C ILE A 94 9.63 -13.45 -8.97
N LYS A 95 9.04 -13.40 -10.17
CA LYS A 95 8.70 -14.60 -10.95
C LYS A 95 9.94 -15.38 -11.39
N LYS A 96 10.95 -14.70 -11.95
CA LYS A 96 12.20 -15.31 -12.43
C LYS A 96 13.00 -15.97 -11.31
N SER A 97 13.07 -15.31 -10.16
CA SER A 97 13.82 -15.80 -8.99
C SER A 97 13.13 -16.94 -8.24
N LYS A 98 11.82 -17.15 -8.48
CA LYS A 98 11.00 -18.17 -7.80
C LYS A 98 11.00 -18.02 -6.27
N ILE A 99 11.15 -16.78 -5.78
CA ILE A 99 11.11 -16.47 -4.34
C ILE A 99 9.70 -16.53 -3.76
N CYS A 100 8.64 -16.48 -4.57
CA CYS A 100 7.25 -16.57 -4.11
C CYS A 100 6.49 -17.76 -4.72
N PRO A 101 6.87 -19.02 -4.43
CA PRO A 101 6.33 -20.19 -5.13
C PRO A 101 4.82 -20.43 -4.94
N ARG A 102 4.18 -19.82 -3.94
CA ARG A 102 2.75 -20.00 -3.64
C ARG A 102 1.89 -18.76 -3.92
N MET A 103 2.48 -17.76 -4.57
CA MET A 103 1.83 -16.47 -4.78
C MET A 103 2.05 -15.94 -6.18
N VAL A 104 1.07 -15.17 -6.64
CA VAL A 104 1.14 -14.39 -7.87
C VAL A 104 1.02 -12.91 -7.53
N PHE A 105 1.78 -12.08 -8.24
CA PHE A 105 1.78 -10.63 -8.06
C PHE A 105 1.17 -9.98 -9.27
N ARG A 106 0.28 -9.02 -9.05
CA ARG A 106 -0.42 -8.29 -10.09
C ARG A 106 -0.36 -6.81 -9.79
N ARG A 107 -0.30 -6.00 -10.84
CA ARG A 107 -0.62 -4.59 -10.77
C ARG A 107 -2.12 -4.43 -10.58
N LEU A 108 -2.53 -3.44 -9.80
CA LEU A 108 -3.92 -3.10 -9.63
C LEU A 108 -4.24 -1.77 -10.33
N SER A 109 -5.46 -1.67 -10.84
CA SER A 109 -6.06 -0.39 -11.19
C SER A 109 -6.60 0.29 -9.91
N SER A 110 -7.09 1.52 -10.05
CA SER A 110 -7.86 2.13 -8.96
C SER A 110 -9.03 1.21 -8.57
N ILE A 111 -9.19 1.02 -7.27
CA ILE A 111 -10.26 0.30 -6.60
C ILE A 111 -11.16 1.37 -5.98
N THR A 112 -12.34 1.56 -6.55
CA THR A 112 -13.34 2.47 -5.99
C THR A 112 -14.03 1.80 -4.81
N GLN A 113 -14.01 2.48 -3.65
CA GLN A 113 -14.70 2.10 -2.42
C GLN A 113 -15.35 3.36 -1.84
N ASP A 114 -16.67 3.33 -1.57
CA ASP A 114 -17.43 4.46 -1.02
C ASP A 114 -17.18 5.79 -1.76
N ASP A 115 -17.23 5.76 -3.10
CA ASP A 115 -16.93 6.87 -4.03
C ASP A 115 -15.47 7.39 -3.98
N ILE A 116 -14.59 6.74 -3.22
CA ILE A 116 -13.17 7.06 -3.13
C ILE A 116 -12.38 6.06 -3.97
N ALA A 117 -11.62 6.55 -4.95
CA ALA A 117 -10.67 5.75 -5.70
C ALA A 117 -9.40 5.50 -4.86
N LEU A 118 -9.28 4.31 -4.31
CA LEU A 118 -8.06 3.82 -3.67
C LEU A 118 -7.16 3.16 -4.71
N ARG A 119 -5.85 3.28 -4.57
CA ARG A 119 -4.91 2.80 -5.57
C ARG A 119 -3.70 2.14 -4.92
N PRO A 120 -3.87 0.97 -4.28
CA PRO A 120 -2.72 0.09 -4.06
C PRO A 120 -2.11 -0.23 -5.44
N ASP A 121 -0.81 -0.06 -5.62
CA ASP A 121 -0.20 -0.23 -6.95
C ASP A 121 -0.05 -1.71 -7.33
N LEU A 122 0.35 -2.55 -6.37
CA LEU A 122 0.54 -3.98 -6.57
C LEU A 122 -0.03 -4.76 -5.40
N ALA A 123 -0.48 -5.97 -5.71
CA ALA A 123 -0.89 -6.94 -4.71
C ALA A 123 -0.37 -8.34 -5.01
N GLY A 124 -0.03 -9.05 -3.95
CA GLY A 124 0.18 -10.48 -3.93
C GLY A 124 -1.11 -11.22 -3.59
N PHE A 125 -1.41 -12.27 -4.35
CA PHE A 125 -2.55 -13.19 -4.16
C PHE A 125 -2.03 -14.62 -4.03
N ASN A 126 -2.82 -15.56 -3.48
CA ASN A 126 -2.41 -16.97 -3.56
C ASN A 126 -2.44 -17.42 -5.02
N ALA A 127 -1.46 -18.25 -5.40
CA ALA A 127 -1.31 -18.68 -6.80
C ALA A 127 -2.43 -19.60 -7.29
N ASN A 128 -3.14 -20.25 -6.38
CA ASN A 128 -4.23 -21.17 -6.69
C ASN A 128 -5.60 -20.46 -6.70
N ASP A 129 -5.65 -19.21 -6.25
CA ASP A 129 -6.89 -18.44 -6.28
C ASP A 129 -7.11 -17.92 -7.71
N GLY A 130 -8.38 -17.86 -8.11
CA GLY A 130 -8.77 -17.24 -9.38
C GLY A 130 -8.41 -15.76 -9.43
N GLU A 131 -8.58 -15.14 -10.61
CA GLU A 131 -8.52 -13.68 -10.68
C GLU A 131 -9.74 -13.05 -9.98
N PRO A 132 -9.54 -12.03 -9.13
CA PRO A 132 -10.65 -11.32 -8.52
C PRO A 132 -11.57 -10.73 -9.61
N SER A 133 -12.88 -10.93 -9.47
CA SER A 133 -13.89 -10.47 -10.43
C SER A 133 -14.17 -8.98 -10.35
N ASP A 134 -13.99 -8.38 -9.18
CA ASP A 134 -14.37 -7.01 -8.86
C ASP A 134 -13.53 -6.44 -7.69
N ASN A 135 -13.80 -5.18 -7.33
CA ASN A 135 -13.09 -4.46 -6.27
C ASN A 135 -13.18 -5.13 -4.89
N ALA A 136 -14.36 -5.62 -4.50
CA ALA A 136 -14.56 -6.28 -3.22
C ALA A 136 -13.80 -7.63 -3.19
N ALA A 137 -13.78 -8.35 -4.31
CA ALA A 137 -12.99 -9.54 -4.50
C ALA A 137 -11.49 -9.25 -4.41
N VAL A 138 -11.01 -8.09 -4.89
CA VAL A 138 -9.62 -7.67 -4.74
C VAL A 138 -9.27 -7.51 -3.26
N TRP A 139 -10.06 -6.74 -2.50
CA TRP A 139 -9.80 -6.54 -1.06
C TRP A 139 -9.87 -7.85 -0.26
N SER A 140 -10.88 -8.68 -0.53
CA SER A 140 -11.10 -9.94 0.20
C SER A 140 -10.13 -11.06 -0.17
N SER A 141 -9.41 -11.00 -1.29
CA SER A 141 -8.40 -12.00 -1.68
C SER A 141 -6.95 -11.53 -1.54
N MET A 142 -6.69 -10.21 -1.51
CA MET A 142 -5.35 -9.64 -1.36
C MET A 142 -4.63 -10.20 -0.13
N GLN A 143 -3.39 -10.65 -0.29
CA GLN A 143 -2.56 -11.15 0.80
C GLN A 143 -1.48 -10.17 1.20
N LEU A 144 -0.85 -9.50 0.24
CA LEU A 144 0.23 -8.54 0.47
C LEU A 144 0.03 -7.30 -0.40
N CYS A 145 -0.21 -6.16 0.22
CA CYS A 145 -0.18 -4.87 -0.48
C CYS A 145 1.27 -4.41 -0.66
N ILE A 146 1.63 -4.04 -1.88
CA ILE A 146 2.91 -3.40 -2.21
C ILE A 146 2.59 -2.02 -2.77
N ASP A 147 2.96 -1.01 -2.01
CA ASP A 147 2.69 0.39 -2.31
C ASP A 147 3.99 1.08 -2.70
N ASN A 148 4.02 1.70 -3.89
CA ASN A 148 5.19 2.40 -4.37
C ASN A 148 4.95 3.89 -4.42
N ARG A 149 5.83 4.65 -3.79
CA ARG A 149 5.70 6.09 -3.70
C ARG A 149 6.94 6.79 -4.24
N ALA A 150 6.72 8.05 -4.63
CA ALA A 150 7.81 8.98 -4.92
C ALA A 150 8.45 9.50 -3.62
N GLU A 151 7.68 9.51 -2.53
CA GLU A 151 8.08 10.03 -1.22
C GLU A 151 7.92 8.96 -0.15
N ASP A 152 8.83 8.92 0.83
CA ASP A 152 8.80 7.98 1.94
C ASP A 152 7.80 8.43 3.00
N ALA A 153 6.77 7.61 3.22
CA ALA A 153 5.75 7.86 4.24
C ALA A 153 6.30 7.84 5.68
N PHE A 154 7.52 7.33 5.86
CA PHE A 154 8.24 7.23 7.12
C PHE A 154 9.64 7.85 7.03
N ASP A 155 9.78 8.91 6.23
CA ASP A 155 11.01 9.70 6.15
C ASP A 155 11.42 10.23 7.53
N VAL A 156 12.72 10.34 7.79
CA VAL A 156 13.24 10.81 9.09
C VAL A 156 12.91 12.26 9.40
N ALA A 157 12.57 13.06 8.38
CA ALA A 157 12.11 14.44 8.53
C ALA A 157 10.66 14.53 9.04
N TYR A 158 9.95 13.40 9.13
CA TYR A 158 8.55 13.34 9.49
C TYR A 158 8.32 12.24 10.55
N ASP A 159 7.92 12.65 11.75
CA ASP A 159 7.50 11.69 12.78
C ASP A 159 6.00 11.39 12.62
N PRO A 160 5.61 10.17 12.19
CA PRO A 160 4.20 9.80 12.08
C PRO A 160 3.48 9.76 13.44
N ASN A 161 4.22 9.85 14.56
CA ASN A 161 3.65 9.95 15.90
C ASN A 161 3.47 11.39 16.39
N ASP A 162 4.03 12.40 15.70
CA ASP A 162 3.89 13.80 16.12
C ASP A 162 2.53 14.39 15.69
N ARG A 163 1.54 14.22 16.56
CA ARG A 163 0.17 14.68 16.37
C ARG A 163 0.05 16.17 16.10
N GLU A 164 0.91 17.01 16.68
CA GLU A 164 0.81 18.46 16.49
C GLU A 164 1.39 18.86 15.13
N SER A 165 2.55 18.31 14.76
CA SER A 165 3.09 18.49 13.40
C SER A 165 2.10 18.03 12.32
N LEU A 166 1.40 16.92 12.54
CA LEU A 166 0.34 16.45 11.64
C LEU A 166 -0.85 17.41 11.56
N ARG A 167 -1.21 18.08 12.64
CA ARG A 167 -2.30 19.06 12.62
C ARG A 167 -1.92 20.29 11.80
N GLU A 168 -0.68 20.75 11.93
CA GLU A 168 -0.16 21.93 11.25
C GLU A 168 0.18 21.68 9.78
N SER A 169 0.44 20.42 9.40
CA SER A 169 0.85 20.09 8.04
C SER A 169 -0.25 20.33 7.00
N GLU A 170 0.15 20.74 5.80
CA GLU A 170 -0.76 20.77 4.65
C GLU A 170 -1.13 19.34 4.24
N GLY A 171 -2.39 19.11 3.86
CA GLY A 171 -2.94 17.77 3.61
C GLY A 171 -2.26 16.95 2.49
N GLY A 172 -1.37 17.57 1.71
CA GLY A 172 -0.50 16.87 0.76
C GLY A 172 0.60 16.04 1.43
N SER A 173 1.20 16.56 2.50
CA SER A 173 2.34 15.93 3.21
C SER A 173 1.98 14.60 3.87
N THR A 174 0.75 14.45 4.33
CA THR A 174 0.24 13.23 4.98
C THR A 174 -0.36 12.23 3.99
N LYS A 175 -0.46 12.59 2.70
CA LYS A 175 -1.15 11.79 1.69
C LYS A 175 -0.60 10.37 1.58
N PRO A 176 0.72 10.12 1.54
CA PRO A 176 1.25 8.77 1.38
C PRO A 176 0.87 7.85 2.56
N LEU A 177 1.12 8.30 3.79
CA LEU A 177 0.80 7.53 4.99
C LEU A 177 -0.71 7.32 5.16
N GLY A 178 -1.51 8.37 4.97
CA GLY A 178 -2.96 8.29 5.11
C GLY A 178 -3.60 7.35 4.09
N GLN A 179 -3.08 7.31 2.85
CA GLN A 179 -3.50 6.33 1.85
C GLN A 179 -3.15 4.90 2.26
N MET A 180 -1.95 4.66 2.79
CA MET A 180 -1.54 3.34 3.28
C MET A 180 -2.43 2.86 4.43
N ILE A 181 -2.72 3.74 5.40
CA ILE A 181 -3.66 3.45 6.49
C ILE A 181 -5.05 3.12 5.94
N HIS A 182 -5.50 3.85 4.91
CA HIS A 182 -6.79 3.59 4.26
C HIS A 182 -6.80 2.21 3.59
N TYR A 183 -5.74 1.80 2.88
CA TYR A 183 -5.66 0.45 2.29
C TYR A 183 -5.69 -0.64 3.36
N VAL A 184 -5.02 -0.43 4.48
CA VAL A 184 -5.03 -1.36 5.62
C VAL A 184 -6.43 -1.46 6.22
N ARG A 185 -7.10 -0.32 6.41
CA ARG A 185 -8.50 -0.25 6.88
C ARG A 185 -9.42 -1.06 5.96
N GLU A 186 -9.33 -0.85 4.65
CA GLU A 186 -10.17 -1.57 3.69
C GLU A 186 -9.86 -3.05 3.64
N GLN A 187 -8.58 -3.44 3.67
CA GLN A 187 -8.25 -4.85 3.70
C GLN A 187 -8.77 -5.53 4.99
N MET A 188 -8.67 -4.87 6.14
CA MET A 188 -9.18 -5.40 7.42
C MET A 188 -10.71 -5.32 7.57
N SER A 189 -11.41 -4.52 6.76
CA SER A 189 -12.88 -4.53 6.71
C SER A 189 -13.41 -5.70 5.88
N HIS A 190 -12.64 -6.15 4.87
CA HIS A 190 -13.00 -7.25 3.99
C HIS A 190 -12.40 -8.61 4.40
N GLN A 191 -11.42 -8.61 5.32
CA GLN A 191 -10.76 -9.82 5.80
C GLN A 191 -10.64 -9.79 7.31
N HIS A 192 -11.13 -10.84 7.97
CA HIS A 192 -10.92 -11.00 9.41
C HIS A 192 -9.45 -11.26 9.71
N ARG A 193 -8.77 -10.22 10.20
CA ARG A 193 -7.35 -10.24 10.48
C ARG A 193 -7.05 -9.70 11.87
N VAL A 194 -6.11 -10.37 12.54
CA VAL A 194 -5.47 -9.88 13.76
C VAL A 194 -4.25 -9.00 13.44
N PHE A 195 -3.64 -9.20 12.26
CA PHE A 195 -2.59 -8.35 11.71
C PHE A 195 -2.47 -8.53 10.20
N MET A 196 -1.68 -7.70 9.53
CA MET A 196 -1.28 -7.90 8.14
C MET A 196 0.10 -7.34 7.88
N PHE A 197 0.71 -7.75 6.77
CA PHE A 197 1.96 -7.16 6.29
C PHE A 197 1.71 -6.32 5.04
N SER A 198 2.49 -5.26 4.88
CA SER A 198 2.62 -4.54 3.61
C SER A 198 4.10 -4.25 3.32
N LEU A 199 4.37 -3.94 2.05
CA LEU A 199 5.66 -3.48 1.57
C LEU A 199 5.51 -2.07 1.05
N HIS A 200 6.29 -1.13 1.58
CA HIS A 200 6.35 0.23 1.07
C HIS A 200 7.67 0.41 0.33
N THR A 201 7.62 0.83 -0.93
CA THR A 201 8.81 1.06 -1.76
C THR A 201 8.90 2.51 -2.18
N VAL A 202 10.12 3.04 -2.15
CA VAL A 202 10.46 4.37 -2.65
C VAL A 202 11.75 4.25 -3.41
N HIS A 203 11.70 4.50 -4.71
CA HIS A 203 12.83 4.29 -5.62
C HIS A 203 13.44 2.88 -5.48
N ASP A 204 14.63 2.77 -4.90
CA ASP A 204 15.41 1.54 -4.71
C ASP A 204 15.39 1.00 -3.28
N SER A 205 14.60 1.65 -2.44
CA SER A 205 14.51 1.40 -1.02
C SER A 205 13.13 0.86 -0.66
N ALA A 206 13.09 0.01 0.36
CA ALA A 206 11.87 -0.58 0.85
C ALA A 206 11.80 -0.59 2.37
N ARG A 207 10.57 -0.60 2.89
CA ARG A 207 10.25 -0.83 4.30
C ARG A 207 9.25 -1.97 4.41
N LEU A 208 9.51 -2.88 5.34
CA LEU A 208 8.55 -3.90 5.73
C LEU A 208 7.68 -3.31 6.83
N ILE A 209 6.36 -3.54 6.73
CA ILE A 209 5.43 -3.01 7.71
C ILE A 209 4.53 -4.16 8.18
N ARG A 210 4.35 -4.26 9.51
CA ARG A 210 3.33 -5.11 10.12
C ARG A 210 2.30 -4.21 10.77
N TRP A 211 1.07 -4.27 10.29
CA TRP A 211 -0.09 -3.56 10.82
C TRP A 211 -0.89 -4.47 11.76
N ASP A 212 -1.45 -3.90 12.80
CA ASP A 212 -2.57 -4.48 13.53
C ASP A 212 -3.64 -3.40 13.78
N ARG A 213 -4.67 -3.73 14.56
CA ARG A 213 -5.78 -2.81 14.85
C ARG A 213 -5.35 -1.56 15.61
N MET A 214 -4.17 -1.55 16.24
CA MET A 214 -3.71 -0.46 17.08
C MET A 214 -2.67 0.41 16.39
N GLY A 215 -1.93 -0.11 15.41
CA GLY A 215 -0.94 0.68 14.70
C GLY A 215 -0.02 -0.17 13.82
N ALA A 216 1.26 0.23 13.74
CA ALA A 216 2.21 -0.45 12.87
C ALA A 216 3.62 -0.54 13.45
N ILE A 217 4.30 -1.64 13.11
CA ILE A 217 5.74 -1.80 13.30
C ILE A 217 6.40 -1.66 11.94
N VAL A 218 7.34 -0.71 11.84
CA VAL A 218 7.98 -0.31 10.59
C VAL A 218 9.48 -0.57 10.67
N THR A 219 10.05 -1.12 9.59
CA THR A 219 11.51 -1.31 9.53
C THR A 219 12.26 -0.04 9.20
N GLU A 220 13.58 -0.05 9.43
CA GLU A 220 14.47 0.83 8.69
C GLU A 220 14.26 0.64 7.17
N ALA A 221 14.49 1.70 6.40
CA ALA A 221 14.58 1.58 4.95
C ALA A 221 15.83 0.76 4.60
N PHE A 222 15.69 -0.15 3.63
CA PHE A 222 16.81 -0.90 3.09
C PHE A 222 16.79 -0.87 1.57
N ASN A 223 17.97 -0.75 0.97
CA ASN A 223 18.12 -0.72 -0.48
C ASN A 223 17.98 -2.15 -1.04
N PHE A 224 16.87 -2.46 -1.71
CA PHE A 224 16.60 -3.81 -2.21
C PHE A 224 17.36 -4.14 -3.50
N VAL A 225 18.06 -3.19 -4.12
CA VAL A 225 18.96 -3.43 -5.26
C VAL A 225 20.37 -3.82 -4.79
N LEU A 226 20.90 -3.11 -3.79
CA LEU A 226 22.20 -3.39 -3.20
C LEU A 226 22.15 -4.57 -2.21
N GLN A 227 21.01 -4.76 -1.55
CA GLN A 227 20.78 -5.82 -0.57
C GLN A 227 19.56 -6.68 -0.95
N PRO A 228 19.55 -7.30 -2.14
CA PRO A 228 18.38 -8.04 -2.66
C PRO A 228 17.98 -9.22 -1.80
N GLN A 229 18.91 -9.76 -0.99
CA GLN A 229 18.64 -10.83 -0.04
C GLN A 229 17.58 -10.46 0.99
N ILE A 230 17.43 -9.18 1.37
CA ILE A 230 16.46 -8.77 2.41
C ILE A 230 15.04 -8.88 1.87
N LEU A 231 14.77 -8.28 0.70
CA LEU A 231 13.47 -8.37 0.05
C LEU A 231 13.15 -9.80 -0.38
N ALA A 232 14.14 -10.52 -0.92
CA ALA A 232 13.97 -11.92 -1.30
C ALA A 232 13.61 -12.82 -0.10
N GLU A 233 14.25 -12.60 1.05
CA GLU A 233 13.95 -13.33 2.28
C GLU A 233 12.55 -13.02 2.80
N PHE A 234 12.15 -11.75 2.84
CA PHE A 234 10.81 -11.35 3.25
C PHE A 234 9.75 -12.02 2.38
N LEU A 235 9.84 -11.86 1.07
CA LEU A 235 8.88 -12.40 0.10
C LEU A 235 8.83 -13.93 0.14
N PHE A 236 9.99 -14.58 0.28
CA PHE A 236 10.06 -16.04 0.43
C PHE A 236 9.40 -16.52 1.71
N ARG A 237 9.69 -15.88 2.85
CA ARG A 237 9.02 -16.20 4.12
C ARG A 237 7.52 -15.96 4.01
N PHE A 238 7.11 -14.80 3.49
CA PHE A 238 5.71 -14.44 3.34
C PHE A 238 4.93 -15.48 2.53
N SER A 239 5.48 -15.93 1.40
CA SER A 239 4.85 -16.93 0.55
C SER A 239 4.68 -18.31 1.21
N LEU A 240 5.47 -18.61 2.25
CA LEU A 240 5.45 -19.87 2.95
C LEU A 240 4.60 -19.86 4.23
N LEU A 241 4.27 -18.67 4.75
CA LEU A 241 3.34 -18.53 5.87
C LEU A 241 1.95 -19.04 5.46
N GLY A 242 1.31 -19.75 6.39
CA GLY A 242 -0.10 -20.10 6.27
C GLY A 242 -1.02 -18.90 6.53
N PRO A 243 -2.34 -19.09 6.45
CA PRO A 243 -3.35 -18.04 6.73
C PRO A 243 -3.08 -17.27 8.02
N GLU A 244 -2.95 -17.96 9.16
CA GLU A 244 -2.66 -17.38 10.47
C GLU A 244 -1.33 -16.65 10.53
N GLY A 245 -0.29 -17.22 9.91
CA GLY A 245 1.03 -16.59 9.84
C GLY A 245 1.03 -15.29 9.04
N ARG A 246 0.07 -15.13 8.10
CA ARG A 246 -0.19 -13.88 7.39
C ARG A 246 -1.22 -13.00 8.10
N GLY A 247 -1.73 -13.43 9.24
CA GLY A 247 -2.55 -12.66 10.16
C GLY A 247 -4.06 -12.81 10.00
N LEU A 248 -4.54 -13.81 9.22
CA LEU A 248 -5.95 -14.18 9.24
C LEU A 248 -6.33 -14.74 10.62
N ASP A 249 -7.49 -14.32 11.10
CA ASP A 249 -8.05 -14.79 12.36
C ASP A 249 -8.67 -16.19 12.16
N SER A 250 -8.12 -17.20 12.83
CA SER A 250 -8.61 -18.59 12.76
C SER A 250 -9.78 -18.86 13.70
N SER A 251 -10.19 -17.90 14.52
CA SER A 251 -11.36 -18.02 15.41
C SER A 251 -12.68 -17.73 14.71
N VAL A 252 -12.62 -17.28 13.45
CA VAL A 252 -13.79 -16.97 12.64
C VAL A 252 -13.85 -17.85 11.40
N GLU A 253 -15.07 -18.18 10.99
CA GLU A 253 -15.36 -18.95 9.77
C GLU A 253 -16.45 -18.25 8.97
N LEU A 254 -16.58 -18.61 7.70
CA LEU A 254 -17.69 -18.10 6.88
C LEU A 254 -19.01 -18.65 7.40
N ALA A 255 -20.01 -17.78 7.49
CA ALA A 255 -21.35 -18.16 7.91
C ALA A 255 -21.92 -19.26 7.00
N GLY A 256 -22.52 -20.28 7.61
CA GLY A 256 -23.20 -21.34 6.90
C GLY A 256 -24.48 -20.86 6.22
N PRO A 257 -25.04 -21.62 5.26
CA PRO A 257 -26.28 -21.24 4.58
C PRO A 257 -27.45 -20.96 5.54
N GLN A 258 -27.52 -21.71 6.65
CA GLN A 258 -28.55 -21.52 7.67
C GLN A 258 -28.37 -20.20 8.43
N GLU A 259 -27.15 -19.89 8.90
CA GLU A 259 -26.85 -18.64 9.60
C GLU A 259 -27.10 -17.43 8.68
N CYS A 260 -26.75 -17.54 7.39
CA CYS A 260 -27.08 -16.52 6.40
C CYS A 260 -28.59 -16.30 6.24
N HIS A 261 -29.37 -17.39 6.26
CA HIS A 261 -30.83 -17.31 6.19
C HIS A 261 -31.42 -16.64 7.43
N GLU A 262 -31.02 -17.09 8.62
CA GLU A 262 -31.46 -16.54 9.90
C GLU A 262 -31.09 -15.05 10.03
N PHE A 263 -29.89 -14.65 9.61
CA PHE A 263 -29.48 -13.25 9.58
C PHE A 263 -30.35 -12.42 8.63
N THR A 264 -30.60 -12.93 7.42
CA THR A 264 -31.43 -12.23 6.42
C THR A 264 -32.86 -12.03 6.93
N GLU A 265 -33.45 -13.07 7.54
CA GLU A 265 -34.77 -13.01 8.14
C GLU A 265 -34.81 -12.01 9.31
N ALA A 266 -33.82 -12.03 10.19
CA ALA A 266 -33.72 -11.10 11.31
C ALA A 266 -33.62 -9.63 10.85
N VAL A 267 -32.83 -9.36 9.80
CA VAL A 267 -32.71 -8.01 9.22
C VAL A 267 -34.03 -7.56 8.61
N ALA A 268 -34.71 -8.43 7.84
CA ALA A 268 -36.01 -8.13 7.25
C ALA A 268 -37.05 -7.77 8.33
N ASN A 269 -37.19 -8.63 9.35
CA ASN A 269 -38.10 -8.39 10.48
C ASN A 269 -37.79 -7.09 11.24
N TYR A 270 -36.50 -6.78 11.43
CA TYR A 270 -36.08 -5.52 12.05
C TYR A 270 -36.50 -4.31 11.22
N LEU A 271 -36.29 -4.33 9.90
CA LEU A 271 -36.67 -3.24 9.01
C LEU A 271 -38.20 -3.05 8.98
N ASP A 272 -38.96 -4.16 8.92
CA ASP A 272 -40.43 -4.12 8.96
C ASP A 272 -40.97 -3.54 10.27
N SER A 273 -40.23 -3.68 11.38
CA SER A 273 -40.64 -3.13 12.68
C SER A 273 -40.68 -1.60 12.73
N PHE A 274 -40.06 -0.91 11.77
CA PHE A 274 -40.10 0.55 11.69
C PHE A 274 -41.33 1.11 10.99
N GLY A 275 -42.13 0.26 10.33
CA GLY A 275 -43.38 0.62 9.67
C GLY A 275 -43.20 1.62 8.51
N GLU A 276 -43.42 1.16 7.28
CA GLU A 276 -43.91 2.05 6.21
C GLU A 276 -45.44 2.18 6.28
#